data_AF-A0A8S1ERZ3-F1
#
_entry.id   AF-A0A8S1ERZ3-F1
#
_cell.length_a   1.000
_cell.length_b   1.000
_cell.length_c   1.000
_cell.angle_alpha   90.00
_cell.angle_beta   90.00
_cell.angle_gamma   90.00
#
_symmetry.space_group_name_H-M   'P 1'
#
loop_
_entity.id
_entity.type
_entity.pdbx_description
1 polymer ?
#
loop_
_entity_poly.entity_id
_entity_poly.type
_entity_poly.pdbx_seq_one_letter_code
_entity_poly.pdbx_strand_id
1 'polypeptide(L)'
;MLFRSLTLLCVIAICYSSYSPFLPTLSDYLMSRDQVKRYFFTESRAYVAGTCPSVPFASAQSGFASGVGLPADTTWRNADLLTNATITMIDSGIDGLAAVCGIRQQFVQTLGQAYDTCIDRFYLLSLGGSDFWNIMTYTHLMKHLEFICSTGFDVYQRNIDCIRKGETTDGNLYKACFYKFNRTVETNPNRFCDATETFVTCIKDFFTEECNPWVGWMQCELERVGFAYDCFNIYC
;
A
#
# COMPACT_ATOMS: atom_id res chain seq x y z
N MET A 1 20.64 8.95 54.83
CA MET A 1 20.87 8.59 53.41
C MET A 1 20.16 7.28 53.14
N LEU A 2 18.99 7.31 52.49
CA LEU A 2 18.25 6.12 52.06
C LEU A 2 17.75 6.43 50.65
N PHE A 3 18.52 6.01 49.65
CA PHE A 3 18.13 6.06 48.24
C PHE A 3 17.14 4.91 48.00
N ARG A 4 15.86 5.25 47.83
CA ARG A 4 14.87 4.35 47.21
C ARG A 4 14.91 4.59 45.71
N SER A 5 15.53 3.67 44.98
CA SER A 5 15.46 3.61 43.53
C SER A 5 14.07 3.14 43.11
N LEU A 6 13.28 4.06 42.54
CA LEU A 6 12.06 3.73 41.81
C LEU A 6 12.48 3.35 40.39
N THR A 7 12.54 2.05 40.09
CA THR A 7 12.66 1.57 38.70
C THR A 7 11.30 1.70 38.04
N LEU A 8 11.14 2.77 37.27
CA LEU A 8 10.01 2.97 36.36
C LEU A 8 10.17 1.98 35.19
N LEU A 9 9.50 0.84 35.26
CA LEU A 9 9.31 -0.05 34.11
C LEU A 9 8.35 0.65 33.14
N CYS A 10 8.92 1.39 32.19
CA CYS A 10 8.18 1.93 31.06
C CYS A 10 7.84 0.74 30.14
N VAL A 11 6.63 0.21 30.28
CA VAL A 11 6.06 -0.77 29.35
C VAL A 11 5.83 -0.03 28.04
N ILE A 12 6.76 -0.18 27.09
CA ILE A 12 6.52 0.19 25.71
C ILE A 12 5.45 -0.77 25.20
N ALA A 13 4.22 -0.29 25.14
CA ALA A 13 3.15 -0.96 24.41
C ALA A 13 3.54 -0.96 22.94
N ILE A 14 4.22 -2.01 22.50
CA ILE A 14 4.41 -2.30 21.08
C ILE A 14 3.01 -2.70 20.60
N CYS A 15 2.26 -1.75 20.05
CA CYS A 15 1.13 -2.08 19.20
C CYS A 15 1.69 -2.96 18.09
N TYR A 16 1.35 -4.26 18.10
CA TYR A 16 1.58 -5.13 16.96
C TYR A 16 0.73 -4.59 15.82
N SER A 17 1.30 -3.72 14.97
CA SER A 17 0.77 -3.53 13.64
C SER A 17 0.91 -4.87 12.94
N SER A 18 -0.23 -5.48 12.59
CA SER A 18 -0.26 -6.62 11.71
C SER A 18 0.24 -6.15 10.34
N TYR A 19 1.55 -6.30 10.11
CA TYR A 19 2.13 -6.08 8.79
C TYR A 19 1.43 -7.00 7.81
N SER A 20 0.80 -6.43 6.79
CA SER A 20 0.01 -7.21 5.84
C SER A 20 0.91 -7.68 4.70
N PRO A 21 1.25 -8.98 4.65
CA PRO A 21 2.44 -9.47 3.94
C PRO A 21 2.17 -9.73 2.45
N PHE A 22 1.61 -8.78 1.70
CA PHE A 22 1.39 -8.94 0.24
C PHE A 22 1.10 -7.63 -0.47
N LEU A 23 0.44 -6.71 0.23
CA LEU A 23 0.14 -5.36 -0.21
C LEU A 23 0.42 -4.41 0.96
N PRO A 24 1.51 -3.64 0.93
CA PRO A 24 1.83 -2.70 2.00
C PRO A 24 0.71 -1.67 2.11
N THR A 25 0.30 -1.40 3.34
CA THR A 25 -0.74 -0.43 3.68
C THR A 25 -0.11 0.83 4.26
N LEU A 26 -0.85 1.95 4.28
CA LEU A 26 -0.34 3.17 4.92
C LEU A 26 0.02 2.98 6.39
N SER A 27 -0.70 2.07 7.07
CA SER A 27 -0.43 1.71 8.45
C SER A 27 0.94 1.06 8.63
N ASP A 28 1.44 0.34 7.62
CA ASP A 28 2.72 -0.37 7.68
C ASP A 28 3.91 0.60 7.64
N TYR A 29 3.76 1.76 7.00
CA TYR A 29 4.75 2.84 7.00
C TYR A 29 4.88 3.57 8.35
N LEU A 30 4.05 3.23 9.34
CA LEU A 30 4.05 3.82 10.68
C LEU A 30 3.91 5.36 10.69
N MET A 31 3.32 5.92 9.64
CA MET A 31 3.10 7.36 9.53
C MET A 31 1.86 7.79 10.32
N SER A 32 1.91 9.00 10.88
CA SER A 32 0.74 9.68 11.43
C SER A 32 -0.17 10.26 10.34
N ARG A 33 -1.43 10.55 10.69
CA ARG A 33 -2.39 11.19 9.78
C ARG A 33 -1.90 12.56 9.28
N ASP A 34 -1.19 13.31 10.11
CA ASP A 34 -0.63 14.61 9.74
C ASP A 34 0.55 14.47 8.79
N GLN A 35 1.38 13.44 8.96
CA GLN A 35 2.43 13.09 8.00
C GLN A 35 1.84 12.70 6.64
N VAL A 36 0.81 11.85 6.61
CA VAL A 36 0.15 11.47 5.34
C VAL A 36 -0.40 12.70 4.62
N LYS A 37 -1.08 13.61 5.33
CA LYS A 37 -1.51 14.88 4.73
C LYS A 37 -0.32 15.71 4.26
N ARG A 38 0.76 15.82 5.03
CA ARG A 38 1.91 16.64 4.66
C ARG A 38 2.59 16.16 3.38
N TYR A 39 2.74 14.85 3.21
CA TYR A 39 3.55 14.29 2.13
C TYR A 39 2.76 13.97 0.87
N PHE A 40 1.52 13.48 1.02
CA PHE A 40 0.70 13.03 -0.10
C PHE A 40 -0.28 14.09 -0.59
N PHE A 41 -0.43 15.21 0.13
CA PHE A 41 -1.23 16.35 -0.33
C PHE A 41 -0.38 17.31 -1.18
N THR A 42 0.37 16.77 -2.14
CA THR A 42 1.06 17.56 -3.16
C THR A 42 0.31 17.46 -4.47
N GLU A 43 0.17 18.58 -5.19
CA GLU A 43 -0.44 18.55 -6.53
C GLU A 43 0.37 17.60 -7.42
N SER A 44 -0.28 16.52 -7.85
CA SER A 44 0.34 15.55 -8.74
C SER A 44 0.65 16.25 -10.06
N ARG A 45 1.91 16.17 -10.52
CA ARG A 45 2.30 16.60 -11.88
C ARG A 45 1.60 15.80 -12.98
N ALA A 46 0.95 14.69 -12.61
CA ALA A 46 0.20 13.80 -13.48
C ALA A 46 -1.32 13.86 -13.19
N TYR A 47 -1.84 15.02 -12.79
CA TYR A 47 -3.29 15.24 -12.67
C TYR A 47 -4.00 14.83 -13.96
N VAL A 48 -4.80 13.77 -13.88
CA VAL A 48 -5.64 13.35 -15.00
C VAL A 48 -6.93 14.17 -14.94
N ALA A 49 -6.92 15.30 -15.64
CA ALA A 49 -8.10 16.12 -15.86
C ALA A 49 -9.15 15.29 -16.61
N GLY A 50 -10.21 14.90 -15.93
CA GLY A 50 -11.26 14.06 -16.48
C GLY A 50 -12.55 14.12 -15.66
N THR A 51 -13.56 13.39 -16.10
CA THR A 51 -14.78 13.16 -15.31
C THR A 51 -14.87 11.68 -15.00
N CYS A 52 -15.22 11.35 -13.76
CA CYS A 52 -15.53 9.98 -13.37
C CYS A 52 -17.06 9.80 -13.38
N PRO A 53 -17.61 8.98 -14.30
CA PRO A 53 -19.05 8.74 -14.36
C PRO A 53 -19.54 8.00 -13.11
N SER A 54 -20.48 8.61 -12.37
CA SER A 54 -20.91 8.11 -11.06
C SER A 54 -21.53 6.71 -11.11
N VAL A 55 -22.32 6.39 -12.14
CA VAL A 55 -22.98 5.08 -12.29
C VAL A 55 -21.96 3.96 -12.56
N PRO A 56 -21.08 4.06 -13.58
CA PRO A 56 -19.96 3.12 -13.75
C PRO A 56 -19.08 3.00 -12.51
N PHE A 57 -18.79 4.11 -11.82
CA PHE A 57 -17.94 4.06 -10.63
C PHE A 57 -18.59 3.34 -9.45
N ALA A 58 -19.88 3.56 -9.21
CA ALA A 58 -20.63 2.80 -8.21
C ALA A 58 -20.69 1.31 -8.57
N SER A 59 -20.94 0.98 -9.85
CA SER A 59 -20.96 -0.40 -10.33
C SER A 59 -19.60 -1.10 -10.19
N ALA A 60 -18.51 -0.41 -10.53
CA ALA A 60 -17.15 -0.94 -10.41
C ALA A 60 -16.82 -1.25 -8.95
N GLN A 61 -17.13 -0.33 -8.03
CA GLN A 61 -16.91 -0.54 -6.59
C GLN A 61 -17.72 -1.72 -6.04
N SER A 62 -19.00 -1.79 -6.40
CA SER A 62 -19.87 -2.90 -6.00
C SER A 62 -19.34 -4.25 -6.50
N GLY A 63 -18.90 -4.30 -7.76
CA GLY A 63 -18.29 -5.50 -8.35
C GLY A 63 -16.99 -5.90 -7.65
N PHE A 64 -16.11 -4.93 -7.36
CA PHE A 64 -14.87 -5.19 -6.64
C PHE A 64 -15.12 -5.69 -5.22
N ALA A 65 -15.97 -5.00 -4.45
CA ALA A 65 -16.33 -5.38 -3.09
C ALA A 65 -16.92 -6.79 -3.03
N SER A 66 -17.90 -7.08 -3.88
CA SER A 66 -18.53 -8.40 -3.95
C SER A 66 -17.51 -9.47 -4.38
N GLY A 67 -16.62 -9.13 -5.32
CA GLY A 67 -15.57 -10.02 -5.80
C GLY A 67 -14.61 -10.46 -4.69
N VAL A 68 -14.26 -9.56 -3.78
CA VAL A 68 -13.41 -9.88 -2.62
C VAL A 68 -14.21 -10.38 -1.40
N GLY A 69 -15.50 -10.69 -1.56
CA GLY A 69 -16.34 -11.29 -0.53
C GLY A 69 -16.96 -10.30 0.49
N LEU A 70 -17.01 -9.01 0.15
CA LEU A 70 -17.61 -7.97 0.97
C LEU A 70 -19.02 -7.59 0.49
N PRO A 71 -19.83 -6.92 1.34
CA PRO A 71 -21.11 -6.35 0.92
C PRO A 71 -20.96 -5.40 -0.28
N ALA A 72 -21.90 -5.47 -1.23
CA ALA A 72 -21.88 -4.70 -2.48
C ALA A 72 -21.96 -3.17 -2.29
N ASP A 73 -22.37 -2.71 -1.10
CA ASP A 73 -22.38 -1.30 -0.70
C ASP A 73 -21.06 -0.84 -0.04
N THR A 74 -20.06 -1.73 0.07
CA THR A 74 -18.70 -1.36 0.48
C THR A 74 -18.06 -0.54 -0.63
N THR A 75 -17.51 0.62 -0.28
CA THR A 75 -16.94 1.58 -1.25
C THR A 75 -15.50 1.94 -0.90
N TRP A 76 -14.88 2.80 -1.70
CA TRP A 76 -13.59 3.42 -1.39
C TRP A 76 -13.55 4.10 -0.01
N ARG A 77 -14.71 4.40 0.60
CA ARG A 77 -14.85 4.93 1.96
C ARG A 77 -14.50 3.92 3.06
N ASN A 78 -14.32 2.65 2.69
CA ASN A 78 -14.01 1.54 3.58
C ASN A 78 -12.68 0.89 3.16
N ALA A 79 -11.66 1.71 2.92
CA ALA A 79 -10.42 1.28 2.28
C ALA A 79 -9.72 0.16 3.04
N ASP A 80 -9.63 0.26 4.37
CA ASP A 80 -8.99 -0.78 5.19
C ASP A 80 -9.72 -2.14 5.06
N LEU A 81 -11.05 -2.13 4.99
CA LEU A 81 -11.85 -3.34 4.82
C LEU A 81 -11.62 -3.96 3.44
N LEU A 82 -11.62 -3.14 2.39
CA LEU A 82 -11.32 -3.58 1.02
C LEU A 82 -9.90 -4.16 0.93
N THR A 83 -8.91 -3.47 1.50
CA THR A 83 -7.51 -3.89 1.51
C THR A 83 -7.34 -5.21 2.22
N ASN A 84 -7.90 -5.37 3.43
CA ASN A 84 -7.78 -6.60 4.20
C ASN A 84 -8.45 -7.80 3.52
N ALA A 85 -9.64 -7.61 2.93
CA ALA A 85 -10.32 -8.66 2.18
C ALA A 85 -9.51 -9.07 0.94
N THR A 86 -8.94 -8.08 0.22
CA THR A 86 -8.08 -8.32 -0.94
C THR A 86 -6.84 -9.12 -0.55
N ILE A 87 -6.16 -8.73 0.52
CA ILE A 87 -4.95 -9.41 1.00
C ILE A 87 -5.27 -10.82 1.47
N THR A 88 -6.37 -11.01 2.20
CA THR A 88 -6.83 -12.35 2.63
C THR A 88 -7.06 -13.26 1.43
N MET A 89 -7.63 -12.73 0.34
CA MET A 89 -7.81 -13.50 -0.88
C MET A 89 -6.47 -13.84 -1.54
N ILE A 90 -5.54 -12.89 -1.67
CA ILE A 90 -4.20 -13.14 -2.22
C ILE A 90 -3.45 -14.19 -1.38
N ASP A 91 -3.55 -14.13 -0.05
CA ASP A 91 -2.87 -15.05 0.85
C ASP A 91 -3.34 -16.51 0.69
N SER A 92 -4.52 -16.75 0.10
CA SER A 92 -4.95 -18.11 -0.24
C SER A 92 -4.10 -18.79 -1.33
N GLY A 93 -3.19 -18.05 -1.98
CA GLY A 93 -2.22 -18.56 -2.95
C GLY A 93 -2.45 -18.03 -4.37
N ILE A 94 -1.88 -18.73 -5.35
CA ILE A 94 -1.87 -18.29 -6.76
C ILE A 94 -3.29 -18.14 -7.31
N ASP A 95 -4.21 -19.03 -6.96
CA ASP A 95 -5.61 -18.93 -7.39
C ASP A 95 -6.29 -17.68 -6.81
N GLY A 96 -5.96 -17.32 -5.57
CA GLY A 96 -6.43 -16.10 -4.93
C GLY A 96 -5.89 -14.84 -5.58
N LEU A 97 -4.59 -14.82 -5.90
CA LEU A 97 -3.97 -13.74 -6.67
C LEU A 97 -4.63 -13.59 -8.05
N ALA A 98 -4.81 -14.70 -8.78
CA ALA A 98 -5.47 -14.69 -10.08
C ALA A 98 -6.91 -14.19 -9.99
N ALA A 99 -7.65 -14.58 -8.94
CA ALA A 99 -9.01 -14.10 -8.69
C ALA A 99 -9.04 -12.58 -8.46
N VAL A 100 -8.18 -12.05 -7.58
CA VAL A 100 -8.06 -10.60 -7.34
C VAL A 100 -7.70 -9.85 -8.61
N CYS A 101 -6.79 -10.39 -9.42
CA CYS A 101 -6.42 -9.76 -10.68
C CYS A 101 -7.56 -9.78 -11.72
N GLY A 102 -8.36 -10.84 -11.76
CA GLY A 102 -9.60 -10.88 -12.55
C GLY A 102 -10.63 -9.84 -12.08
N ILE A 103 -10.82 -9.69 -10.77
CA ILE A 103 -11.71 -8.68 -10.18
C ILE A 103 -11.23 -7.27 -10.53
N ARG A 104 -9.93 -7.00 -10.39
CA ARG A 104 -9.32 -5.73 -10.77
C ARG A 104 -9.50 -5.46 -12.26
N GLN A 105 -9.32 -6.46 -13.12
CA GLN A 105 -9.52 -6.31 -14.56
C GLN A 105 -10.96 -5.88 -14.88
N GLN A 106 -11.97 -6.47 -14.23
CA GLN A 106 -13.36 -6.04 -14.39
C GLN A 106 -13.61 -4.62 -13.88
N PHE A 107 -12.99 -4.24 -12.76
CA PHE A 107 -13.05 -2.88 -12.22
C PHE A 107 -12.55 -1.86 -13.26
N VAL A 108 -11.37 -2.11 -13.85
CA VAL A 108 -10.78 -1.26 -14.89
C VAL A 108 -11.64 -1.24 -16.16
N GLN A 109 -12.14 -2.39 -16.60
CA GLN A 109 -13.01 -2.48 -17.78
C GLN A 109 -14.31 -1.69 -17.62
N THR A 110 -14.90 -1.70 -16.43
CA THR A 110 -16.13 -0.96 -16.13
C THR A 110 -15.90 0.55 -16.21
N LEU A 111 -14.73 1.02 -15.80
CA LEU A 111 -14.38 2.45 -15.79
C LEU A 111 -13.81 2.94 -17.12
N GLY A 112 -13.15 2.05 -17.88
CA GLY A 112 -12.47 2.39 -19.12
C GLY A 112 -11.48 3.54 -18.94
N GLN A 113 -11.58 4.55 -19.81
CA GLN A 113 -10.71 5.73 -19.80
C GLN A 113 -10.87 6.61 -18.54
N ALA A 114 -11.94 6.41 -17.76
CA ALA A 114 -12.16 7.16 -16.53
C ALA A 114 -11.43 6.56 -15.31
N TYR A 115 -10.78 5.41 -15.44
CA TYR A 115 -10.15 4.69 -14.32
C TYR A 115 -9.23 5.59 -13.50
N ASP A 116 -8.25 6.26 -14.13
CA ASP A 116 -7.27 7.07 -13.42
C ASP A 116 -7.92 8.25 -12.68
N THR A 117 -8.90 8.91 -13.29
CA THR A 117 -9.65 9.98 -12.61
C THR A 117 -10.49 9.44 -11.45
N CYS A 118 -11.12 8.28 -11.60
CA CYS A 118 -11.99 7.70 -10.57
C CYS A 118 -11.25 7.24 -9.32
N ILE A 119 -9.97 6.86 -9.41
CA ILE A 119 -9.14 6.45 -8.26
C ILE A 119 -8.21 7.55 -7.77
N ASP A 120 -8.23 8.72 -8.41
CA ASP A 120 -7.40 9.86 -8.04
C ASP A 120 -7.76 10.39 -6.65
N ARG A 121 -6.72 10.63 -5.84
CA ARG A 121 -6.88 11.06 -4.44
C ARG A 121 -7.61 12.39 -4.30
N PHE A 122 -7.43 13.34 -5.23
CA PHE A 122 -8.08 14.65 -5.15
C PHE A 122 -9.51 14.59 -5.69
N TYR A 123 -9.77 13.77 -6.71
CA TYR A 123 -11.14 13.48 -7.13
C TYR A 123 -11.94 12.85 -5.98
N LEU A 124 -11.42 11.79 -5.36
CA LEU A 124 -12.08 11.13 -4.21
C LEU A 124 -12.28 12.09 -3.03
N LEU A 125 -11.30 12.94 -2.74
CA LEU A 125 -11.43 13.99 -1.73
C LEU A 125 -12.55 14.98 -2.05
N SER A 126 -12.70 15.36 -3.32
CA SER A 126 -13.73 16.30 -3.76
C SER A 126 -15.17 15.77 -3.58
N LEU A 127 -15.34 14.45 -3.56
CA LEU A 127 -16.63 13.80 -3.28
C LEU A 127 -17.04 13.89 -1.80
N GLY A 128 -16.15 14.34 -0.90
CA GLY A 128 -16.40 14.44 0.54
C GLY A 128 -16.65 13.10 1.22
N GLY A 129 -17.07 13.08 2.48
CA GLY A 129 -17.56 11.90 3.23
C GLY A 129 -16.52 10.86 3.66
N SER A 130 -15.23 11.19 3.58
CA SER A 130 -14.11 10.36 4.03
C SER A 130 -12.94 11.26 4.41
N ASP A 131 -12.03 10.76 5.24
CA ASP A 131 -10.77 11.44 5.50
C ASP A 131 -9.70 11.08 4.46
N PHE A 132 -8.63 11.88 4.42
CA PHE A 132 -7.52 11.74 3.46
C PHE A 132 -6.69 10.47 3.68
N TRP A 133 -6.63 9.94 4.91
CA TRP A 133 -5.94 8.68 5.19
C TRP A 133 -6.63 7.54 4.47
N ASN A 134 -7.96 7.41 4.63
CA ASN A 134 -8.73 6.37 3.96
C ASN A 134 -8.64 6.51 2.42
N ILE A 135 -8.67 7.73 1.89
CA ILE A 135 -8.48 7.98 0.45
C ILE A 135 -7.13 7.45 -0.01
N MET A 136 -6.06 7.80 0.68
CA MET A 136 -4.72 7.36 0.31
C MET A 136 -4.57 5.83 0.44
N THR A 137 -5.14 5.20 1.47
CA THR A 137 -5.15 3.73 1.58
C THR A 137 -5.80 3.09 0.36
N TYR A 138 -6.94 3.62 -0.09
CA TYR A 138 -7.62 3.11 -1.27
C TYR A 138 -6.83 3.33 -2.56
N THR A 139 -6.24 4.52 -2.75
CA THR A 139 -5.40 4.81 -3.91
C THR A 139 -4.16 3.90 -3.95
N HIS A 140 -3.50 3.66 -2.80
CA HIS A 140 -2.38 2.72 -2.70
C HIS A 140 -2.81 1.30 -3.06
N LEU A 141 -3.93 0.81 -2.52
CA LEU A 141 -4.48 -0.50 -2.87
C LEU A 141 -4.61 -0.63 -4.40
N MET A 142 -5.26 0.33 -5.06
CA MET A 142 -5.48 0.28 -6.50
C MET A 142 -4.18 0.33 -7.31
N LYS A 143 -3.19 1.12 -6.87
CA LYS A 143 -1.88 1.21 -7.54
C LYS A 143 -1.00 0.00 -7.33
N HIS A 144 -1.02 -0.60 -6.13
CA HIS A 144 -0.33 -1.86 -5.88
C HIS A 144 -0.96 -2.99 -6.72
N LEU A 145 -2.29 -3.08 -6.75
CA LEU A 145 -3.00 -4.04 -7.61
C LEU A 145 -2.71 -3.81 -9.09
N GLU A 146 -2.60 -2.56 -9.54
CA GLU A 146 -2.19 -2.23 -10.90
C GLU A 146 -0.85 -2.85 -11.26
N PHE A 147 0.13 -2.75 -10.38
CA PHE A 147 1.44 -3.34 -10.62
C PHE A 147 1.43 -4.88 -10.55
N ILE A 148 0.93 -5.47 -9.45
CA ILE A 148 1.01 -6.93 -9.25
C ILE A 148 0.11 -7.72 -10.21
N CYS A 149 -0.95 -7.11 -10.73
CA CYS A 149 -1.83 -7.74 -11.73
C CYS A 149 -1.44 -7.42 -13.18
N SER A 150 -0.29 -6.77 -13.39
CA SER A 150 0.25 -6.52 -14.72
C SER A 150 1.73 -6.90 -14.78
N THR A 151 2.63 -5.91 -14.79
CA THR A 151 4.07 -6.09 -14.94
C THR A 151 4.68 -6.98 -13.84
N GLY A 152 4.16 -6.91 -12.61
CA GLY A 152 4.66 -7.71 -11.49
C GLY A 152 4.13 -9.15 -11.44
N PHE A 153 3.09 -9.48 -12.23
CA PHE A 153 2.30 -10.71 -12.04
C PHE A 153 3.14 -11.97 -12.13
N ASP A 154 3.95 -12.11 -13.19
CA ASP A 154 4.75 -13.31 -13.43
C ASP A 154 5.80 -13.56 -12.35
N VAL A 155 6.42 -12.50 -11.84
CA VAL A 155 7.39 -12.61 -10.75
C VAL A 155 6.67 -12.96 -9.46
N TYR A 156 5.55 -12.30 -9.16
CA TYR A 156 4.80 -12.53 -7.94
C TYR A 156 4.26 -13.96 -7.86
N GLN A 157 3.53 -14.42 -8.88
CA GLN A 157 2.90 -15.75 -8.87
C GLN A 157 3.92 -16.89 -8.71
N ARG A 158 5.11 -16.76 -9.30
CA ARG A 158 6.15 -17.80 -9.26
C ARG A 158 6.90 -17.85 -7.93
N ASN A 159 6.83 -16.78 -7.14
CA ASN A 159 7.62 -16.61 -5.92
C ASN A 159 6.75 -16.34 -4.68
N ILE A 160 5.43 -16.52 -4.77
CA ILE A 160 4.48 -16.14 -3.71
C ILE A 160 4.81 -16.76 -2.34
N ASP A 161 5.29 -18.01 -2.32
CA ASP A 161 5.67 -18.67 -1.07
C ASP A 161 6.94 -18.07 -0.46
N CYS A 162 7.90 -17.67 -1.28
CA CYS A 162 9.12 -16.99 -0.81
C CYS A 162 8.80 -15.59 -0.29
N ILE A 163 7.98 -14.85 -1.02
CA ILE A 163 7.49 -13.52 -0.62
C ILE A 163 6.80 -13.61 0.75
N ARG A 164 5.81 -14.52 0.87
CA ARG A 164 5.10 -14.79 2.13
C ARG A 164 6.06 -15.10 3.27
N LYS A 165 7.06 -15.95 3.03
CA LYS A 165 8.07 -16.32 4.03
C LYS A 165 8.87 -15.11 4.49
N GLY A 166 9.37 -14.30 3.55
CA GLY A 166 10.15 -13.10 3.83
C GLY A 166 9.38 -12.06 4.66
N GLU A 167 8.08 -11.92 4.44
CA GLU A 167 7.26 -10.91 5.13
C GLU A 167 6.75 -11.38 6.50
N THR A 168 6.53 -12.68 6.68
CA THR A 168 5.90 -13.24 7.90
C THR A 168 6.88 -13.92 8.86
N THR A 169 7.85 -14.68 8.34
CA THR A 169 8.64 -15.63 9.14
C THR A 169 10.05 -15.09 9.43
N ASP A 170 10.70 -14.49 8.44
CA ASP A 170 12.06 -13.91 8.57
C ASP A 170 12.06 -12.37 8.60
N GLY A 171 10.87 -11.76 8.66
CA GLY A 171 10.61 -10.35 8.39
C GLY A 171 11.11 -9.33 9.42
N ASN A 172 12.07 -9.66 10.27
CA ASN A 172 12.70 -8.66 11.14
C ASN A 172 13.49 -7.63 10.32
N LEU A 173 14.19 -8.07 9.27
CA LEU A 173 14.92 -7.18 8.35
C LEU A 173 13.95 -6.41 7.43
N TYR A 174 12.92 -7.08 6.91
CA TYR A 174 11.83 -6.43 6.18
C TYR A 174 11.18 -5.30 7.02
N LYS A 175 10.76 -5.60 8.26
CA LYS A 175 10.18 -4.60 9.18
C LYS A 175 11.18 -3.48 9.54
N ALA A 176 12.48 -3.79 9.61
CA ALA A 176 13.50 -2.79 9.87
C ALA A 176 13.55 -1.71 8.77
N CYS A 177 13.21 -2.03 7.53
CA CYS A 177 13.09 -1.03 6.45
C CYS A 177 12.01 0.01 6.79
N PHE A 178 10.83 -0.43 7.24
CA PHE A 178 9.73 0.46 7.65
C PHE A 178 10.09 1.31 8.88
N TYR A 179 10.72 0.72 9.89
CA TYR A 179 11.17 1.48 11.07
C TYR A 179 12.21 2.54 10.71
N LYS A 180 13.16 2.21 9.83
CA LYS A 180 14.19 3.16 9.36
C LYS A 180 13.56 4.28 8.55
N PHE A 181 12.61 3.97 7.68
CA PHE A 181 11.82 4.95 6.94
C PHE A 181 11.13 5.92 7.89
N ASN A 182 10.27 5.41 8.78
CA ASN A 182 9.49 6.26 9.69
C ASN A 182 10.40 7.16 10.54
N ARG A 183 11.45 6.59 11.14
CA ARG A 183 12.40 7.36 11.96
C ARG A 183 13.09 8.48 11.17
N THR A 184 13.43 8.24 9.91
CA THR A 184 14.07 9.25 9.05
C THR A 184 13.12 10.40 8.77
N VAL A 185 11.86 10.08 8.45
CA VAL A 185 10.80 11.04 8.15
C VAL A 185 10.38 11.84 9.39
N GLU A 186 10.32 11.20 10.56
CA GLU A 186 10.10 11.87 11.86
C GLU A 186 11.23 12.84 12.21
N THR A 187 12.48 12.42 12.01
CA THR A 187 13.67 13.23 12.35
C THR A 187 13.82 14.43 11.41
N ASN A 188 13.57 14.23 10.11
CA ASN A 188 13.67 15.30 9.12
C ASN A 188 12.58 15.16 8.06
N PRO A 189 11.42 15.82 8.26
CA PRO A 189 10.30 15.79 7.34
C PRO A 189 10.63 16.26 5.91
N ASN A 190 11.68 17.06 5.71
CA ASN A 190 12.06 17.56 4.38
C ASN A 190 12.80 16.50 3.55
N ARG A 191 13.17 15.38 4.16
CA ARG A 191 13.86 14.26 3.49
C ARG A 191 12.93 13.11 3.16
N PHE A 192 11.62 13.37 3.02
CA PHE A 192 10.63 12.34 2.72
C PHE A 192 11.04 11.49 1.50
N CYS A 193 11.31 12.10 0.35
CA CYS A 193 11.67 11.34 -0.84
C CYS A 193 13.03 10.65 -0.76
N ASP A 194 14.03 11.24 -0.10
CA ASP A 194 15.30 10.55 0.18
C ASP A 194 15.10 9.30 1.06
N ALA A 195 14.21 9.43 2.07
CA ALA A 195 13.86 8.34 2.97
C ALA A 195 13.12 7.24 2.21
N THR A 196 12.22 7.61 1.27
CA THR A 196 11.52 6.67 0.41
C THR A 196 12.48 5.93 -0.52
N GLU A 197 13.44 6.60 -1.16
CA GLU A 197 14.47 5.94 -1.98
C GLU A 197 15.27 4.92 -1.16
N THR A 198 15.68 5.32 0.05
CA THR A 198 16.40 4.44 0.97
C THR A 198 15.53 3.25 1.41
N PHE A 199 14.22 3.47 1.57
CA PHE A 199 13.26 2.46 1.96
C PHE A 199 13.06 1.42 0.86
N VAL A 200 12.76 1.83 -0.37
CA VAL A 200 12.54 0.88 -1.47
C VAL A 200 13.81 0.10 -1.81
N THR A 201 14.98 0.72 -1.67
CA THR A 201 16.28 0.02 -1.82
C THR A 201 16.47 -1.03 -0.72
N CYS A 202 16.11 -0.72 0.53
CA CYS A 202 16.17 -1.68 1.64
C CYS A 202 15.29 -2.91 1.37
N ILE A 203 14.07 -2.67 0.86
CA ILE A 203 13.14 -3.74 0.47
C ILE A 203 13.72 -4.57 -0.69
N LYS A 204 14.26 -3.90 -1.72
CA LYS A 204 14.92 -4.55 -2.86
C LYS A 204 16.04 -5.49 -2.42
N ASP A 205 16.94 -4.99 -1.60
CA ASP A 205 18.12 -5.73 -1.14
C ASP A 205 17.70 -6.95 -0.33
N PHE A 206 16.76 -6.78 0.61
CA PHE A 206 16.21 -7.87 1.41
C PHE A 206 15.64 -9.00 0.54
N PHE A 207 14.74 -8.69 -0.40
CA PHE A 207 14.12 -9.73 -1.24
C PHE A 207 15.03 -10.27 -2.34
N THR A 208 16.07 -9.52 -2.72
CA THR A 208 17.13 -10.04 -3.60
C THR A 208 17.90 -11.16 -2.90
N GLU A 209 18.23 -10.97 -1.63
CA GLU A 209 18.94 -11.95 -0.81
C GLU A 209 18.04 -13.12 -0.39
N GLU A 210 16.82 -12.85 0.08
CA GLU A 210 15.91 -13.86 0.60
C GLU A 210 15.28 -14.73 -0.51
N CYS A 211 14.99 -14.13 -1.67
CA CYS A 211 14.35 -14.82 -2.78
C CYS A 211 15.25 -14.88 -4.01
N ASN A 212 15.30 -13.79 -4.79
CA ASN A 212 16.14 -13.66 -5.98
C ASN A 212 16.04 -12.21 -6.53
N PRO A 213 16.93 -11.80 -7.46
CA PRO A 213 16.94 -10.44 -7.98
C PRO A 213 15.63 -9.97 -8.63
N TRP A 214 14.85 -10.88 -9.24
CA TRP A 214 13.57 -10.52 -9.84
C TRP A 214 12.53 -10.15 -8.78
N VAL A 215 12.48 -10.90 -7.68
CA VAL A 215 11.59 -10.61 -6.55
C VAL A 215 12.02 -9.30 -5.87
N GLY A 216 13.32 -9.07 -5.71
CA GLY A 216 13.85 -7.80 -5.20
C GLY A 216 13.41 -6.60 -6.03
N TRP A 217 13.56 -6.66 -7.36
CA TRP A 217 13.05 -5.62 -8.26
C TRP A 217 11.53 -5.44 -8.16
N MET A 218 10.77 -6.54 -8.16
CA MET A 218 9.31 -6.49 -8.11
C MET A 218 8.81 -5.85 -6.81
N GLN A 219 9.38 -6.23 -5.67
CA GLN A 219 9.01 -5.65 -4.36
C GLN A 219 9.40 -4.18 -4.24
N CYS A 220 10.54 -3.79 -4.83
CA CYS A 220 10.91 -2.38 -4.95
C CYS A 220 9.89 -1.59 -5.77
N GLU A 221 9.50 -2.09 -6.94
CA GLU A 221 8.52 -1.43 -7.81
C GLU A 221 7.14 -1.35 -7.18
N LEU A 222 6.73 -2.40 -6.45
CA LEU A 222 5.48 -2.43 -5.70
C LEU A 222 5.38 -1.26 -4.72
N GLU A 223 6.45 -1.02 -3.94
CA GLU A 223 6.51 0.12 -3.04
C GLU A 223 6.62 1.45 -3.82
N ARG A 224 7.49 1.50 -4.85
CA ARG A 224 7.72 2.71 -5.64
C ARG A 224 6.44 3.28 -6.22
N VAL A 225 5.54 2.45 -6.76
CA VAL A 225 4.28 2.94 -7.36
C VAL A 225 3.35 3.59 -6.34
N GLY A 226 3.44 3.22 -5.05
CA GLY A 226 2.71 3.87 -3.97
C GLY A 226 3.18 5.31 -3.68
N PHE A 227 4.45 5.61 -3.97
CA PHE A 227 5.05 6.93 -3.72
C PHE A 227 5.28 7.77 -4.99
N ALA A 228 5.07 7.19 -6.17
CA ALA A 228 5.51 7.77 -7.45
C ALA A 228 4.90 9.16 -7.77
N TYR A 229 3.71 9.50 -7.26
CA TYR A 229 3.11 10.82 -7.46
C TYR A 229 3.68 11.91 -6.55
N ASP A 230 4.33 11.53 -5.46
CA ASP A 230 4.87 12.46 -4.46
C ASP A 230 6.40 12.53 -4.53
N CYS A 231 7.03 11.44 -4.98
CA CYS A 231 8.46 11.29 -5.13
C CYS A 231 8.81 10.73 -6.52
N PHE A 232 9.03 11.62 -7.48
CA PHE A 232 9.19 11.29 -8.90
C PHE A 232 10.55 10.66 -9.27
N ASN A 233 11.57 10.78 -8.41
CA ASN A 233 12.95 10.34 -8.69
C ASN A 233 13.33 9.14 -7.81
N ILE A 234 12.45 8.15 -7.71
CA ILE A 234 12.72 6.89 -7.01
C ILE A 234 13.04 5.81 -8.05
N TYR A 235 14.04 4.98 -7.78
CA TYR A 235 14.49 3.95 -8.73
C TYR A 235 14.59 2.54 -8.13
N CYS A 236 14.31 1.57 -8.98
CA CYS A 236 14.44 0.13 -8.79
C CYS A 236 15.18 -0.44 -10.02
#